data_AF-A0A5B2XKF4-F1
#
_entry.id   AF-A0A5B2XKF4-F1
#
_cell.length_a   1.000
_cell.length_b   1.000
_cell.length_c   1.000
_cell.angle_alpha   90.00
_cell.angle_beta   90.00
_cell.angle_gamma   90.00
#
_symmetry.space_group_name_H-M   'P 1'
#
loop_
_entity.id
_entity.type
_entity.pdbx_description
1 polymer ?
#
loop_
_entity_poly.entity_id
_entity_poly.type
_entity_poly.pdbx_seq_one_letter_code
_entity_poly.pdbx_strand_id
1 'polypeptide(L)'
;MPPVSTWFGRWIVETGRLPLFCFFAGTVLGFTFIRLSVRLIRAQVRWWPGNVIRGDVHVHHVVFGVVFMWLGGVAGLAIPGEEVGWRAGVAAVFGVGSALVLDEFALILHLKDVYWAEQGRLSVDMMFVALSVTGMLLLGLRPALIDDLTGSAEDGSPQAVLITWTAVLIDLAIVVITLLKGKIWTGLFGLFVPIPLLVVGAIRLARPGSPWARWRYKPDRPRGLRKLARARWREQRLRQPVARAKVWVQELVSGRHDAVPRD
;
A
#
# COMPACT_ATOMS: atom_id res chain seq x y z
N MET A 1 -8.81 7.50 -30.56
CA MET A 1 -8.85 7.61 -29.08
C MET A 1 -9.52 8.93 -28.74
N PRO A 2 -10.48 8.99 -27.81
CA PRO A 2 -11.05 10.26 -27.39
C PRO A 2 -9.95 11.18 -26.81
N PRO A 3 -10.03 12.51 -27.00
CA PRO A 3 -9.05 13.44 -26.43
C PRO A 3 -8.95 13.26 -24.91
N VAL A 4 -7.74 13.31 -24.35
CA VAL A 4 -7.48 13.10 -22.91
C VAL A 4 -8.38 13.96 -22.02
N SER A 5 -8.72 15.17 -22.45
CA SER A 5 -9.66 16.07 -21.77
C SER A 5 -11.07 15.48 -21.63
N THR A 6 -11.57 14.80 -22.65
CA THR A 6 -12.91 14.17 -22.65
C THR A 6 -12.95 12.89 -21.82
N TRP A 7 -11.84 12.14 -21.76
CA TRP A 7 -11.73 10.97 -20.90
C TRP A 7 -11.64 11.37 -19.42
N PHE A 8 -10.80 12.36 -19.11
CA PHE A 8 -10.59 12.83 -17.74
C PHE A 8 -11.87 13.44 -17.14
N GLY A 9 -12.55 14.30 -17.92
CA GLY A 9 -13.84 14.86 -17.52
C GLY A 9 -14.83 13.76 -17.17
N ARG A 10 -15.01 12.79 -18.06
CA ARG A 10 -16.01 11.72 -17.91
C ARG A 10 -15.72 10.75 -16.78
N TRP A 11 -14.48 10.31 -16.63
CA TRP A 11 -14.17 9.19 -15.73
C TRP A 11 -13.67 9.63 -14.34
N ILE A 12 -13.20 10.86 -14.19
CA ILE A 12 -12.66 11.37 -12.93
C ILE A 12 -13.51 12.51 -12.36
N VAL A 13 -13.88 13.50 -13.18
CA VAL A 13 -14.62 14.67 -12.70
C VAL A 13 -16.10 14.32 -12.49
N GLU A 14 -16.76 13.80 -13.53
CA GLU A 14 -18.18 13.43 -13.50
C GLU A 14 -18.49 12.30 -12.50
N THR A 15 -17.53 11.43 -12.21
CA THR A 15 -17.69 10.35 -11.21
C THR A 15 -17.44 10.79 -9.77
N GLY A 16 -17.15 12.08 -9.54
CA GLY A 16 -16.85 12.63 -8.21
C GLY A 16 -15.50 12.17 -7.64
N ARG A 17 -14.62 11.59 -8.46
CA ARG A 17 -13.33 11.00 -8.03
C ARG A 17 -12.17 11.98 -8.06
N LEU A 18 -12.40 13.24 -8.44
CA LEU A 18 -11.35 14.25 -8.57
C LEU A 18 -10.49 14.41 -7.30
N PRO A 19 -11.05 14.51 -6.08
CA PRO A 19 -10.20 14.59 -4.88
C PRO A 19 -9.34 13.35 -4.66
N LEU A 20 -9.88 12.16 -4.88
CA LEU A 20 -9.12 10.92 -4.77
C LEU A 20 -8.01 10.82 -5.82
N PHE A 21 -8.26 11.35 -7.03
CA PHE A 21 -7.26 11.39 -8.11
C PHE A 21 -6.11 12.32 -7.74
N CYS A 22 -6.44 13.50 -7.21
CA CYS A 22 -5.45 14.45 -6.73
C CYS A 22 -4.64 13.90 -5.55
N PHE A 23 -5.26 13.16 -4.61
CA PHE A 23 -4.54 12.42 -3.57
C PHE A 23 -3.56 11.40 -4.18
N PHE A 24 -4.01 10.59 -5.13
CA PHE A 24 -3.15 9.61 -5.80
C PHE A 24 -1.98 10.28 -6.52
N ALA A 25 -2.25 11.31 -7.32
CA ALA A 25 -1.23 12.07 -8.03
C ALA A 25 -0.24 12.74 -7.07
N GLY A 26 -0.73 13.38 -6.01
CA GLY A 26 0.09 13.97 -4.96
C GLY A 26 0.99 12.93 -4.27
N THR A 27 0.46 11.73 -4.01
CA THR A 27 1.24 10.62 -3.44
C THR A 27 2.37 10.18 -4.37
N VAL A 28 2.08 9.94 -5.65
CA VAL A 28 3.09 9.54 -6.65
C VAL A 28 4.15 10.61 -6.83
N LEU A 29 3.74 11.89 -6.94
CA LEU A 29 4.64 13.02 -7.12
C LEU A 29 5.50 13.24 -5.88
N GLY A 30 4.91 13.22 -4.69
CA GLY A 30 5.63 13.38 -3.42
C GLY A 30 6.68 12.28 -3.21
N PHE A 31 6.32 11.02 -3.48
CA PHE A 31 7.23 9.89 -3.34
C PHE A 31 8.38 9.95 -4.36
N THR A 32 8.06 10.24 -5.62
CA THR A 32 9.08 10.40 -6.67
C THR A 32 10.01 11.55 -6.32
N PHE A 33 9.46 12.70 -5.91
CA PHE A 33 10.22 13.87 -5.53
C PHE A 33 11.21 13.59 -4.40
N ILE A 34 10.76 12.97 -3.31
CA ILE A 34 11.66 12.72 -2.17
C ILE A 34 12.74 11.69 -2.52
N ARG A 35 12.41 10.67 -3.31
CA ARG A 35 13.40 9.69 -3.80
C ARG A 35 14.43 10.35 -4.70
N LEU A 36 14.02 11.26 -5.58
CA LEU A 36 14.94 12.04 -6.41
C LEU A 36 15.80 12.95 -5.54
N SER A 37 15.21 13.66 -4.57
CA SER A 37 15.94 14.51 -3.62
C SER A 37 17.05 13.73 -2.91
N VAL A 38 16.73 12.59 -2.28
CA VAL A 38 17.71 11.75 -1.57
C VAL A 38 18.82 11.26 -2.53
N ARG A 39 18.48 10.92 -3.78
CA ARG A 39 19.48 10.54 -4.79
C ARG A 39 20.40 11.69 -5.16
N LEU A 40 19.87 12.89 -5.37
CA LEU A 40 20.66 14.09 -5.69
C LEU A 40 21.59 14.46 -4.53
N ILE A 41 21.11 14.34 -3.29
CA ILE A 41 21.92 14.54 -2.07
C ILE A 41 23.06 13.53 -2.02
N ARG A 42 22.78 12.23 -2.23
CA ARG A 42 23.83 11.18 -2.25
C ARG A 42 24.83 11.37 -3.38
N ALA A 43 24.38 11.87 -4.53
CA ALA A 43 25.23 12.19 -5.67
C ALA A 43 25.99 13.53 -5.52
N GLN A 44 25.84 14.24 -4.39
CA GLN A 44 26.53 15.51 -4.11
C GLN A 44 26.33 16.56 -5.22
N VAL A 45 25.12 16.62 -5.76
CA VAL A 45 24.78 17.52 -6.87
C VAL A 45 24.76 18.97 -6.39
N ARG A 46 25.70 19.78 -6.90
CA ARG A 46 25.99 21.14 -6.43
C ARG A 46 24.81 22.13 -6.42
N TRP A 47 23.83 21.97 -7.31
CA TRP A 47 22.68 22.88 -7.40
C TRP A 47 21.53 22.48 -6.47
N TRP A 48 21.56 21.28 -5.89
CA TRP A 48 20.50 20.82 -4.98
C TRP A 48 20.79 21.32 -3.55
N PRO A 49 19.79 21.87 -2.83
CA PRO A 49 19.99 22.50 -1.52
C PRO A 49 20.48 21.56 -0.41
N GLY A 50 20.53 20.24 -0.65
CA GLY A 50 21.09 19.29 0.31
C GLY A 50 20.11 18.96 1.44
N ASN A 51 20.67 18.56 2.58
CA ASN A 51 19.91 18.22 3.78
C ASN A 51 19.39 19.47 4.50
N VAL A 52 18.20 19.37 5.11
CA VAL A 52 17.68 20.41 6.00
C VAL A 52 18.22 20.17 7.41
N ILE A 53 19.13 21.04 7.84
CA ILE A 53 19.81 20.97 9.14
C ILE A 53 19.49 22.25 9.92
N ARG A 54 19.05 22.12 11.18
CA ARG A 54 18.87 23.25 12.10
C ARG A 54 19.67 22.99 13.38
N GLY A 55 20.83 23.65 13.50
CA GLY A 55 21.80 23.33 14.56
C GLY A 55 22.31 21.90 14.40
N ASP A 56 22.24 21.10 15.46
CA ASP A 56 22.64 19.68 15.44
C ASP A 56 21.51 18.73 15.01
N VAL A 57 20.32 19.23 14.69
CA VAL A 57 19.14 18.41 14.39
C VAL A 57 18.96 18.24 12.88
N HIS A 58 19.04 16.99 12.42
CA HIS A 58 18.67 16.58 11.07
C HIS A 58 17.15 16.39 10.97
N VAL A 59 16.49 17.27 10.23
CA VAL A 59 15.05 17.19 10.02
C VAL A 59 14.76 16.14 8.95
N HIS A 60 14.20 15.01 9.36
CA HIS A 60 13.75 13.98 8.45
C HIS A 60 12.51 14.45 7.70
N HIS A 61 12.40 14.08 6.43
CA HIS A 61 11.28 14.53 5.59
C HIS A 61 9.92 13.99 6.06
N VAL A 62 9.90 12.94 6.89
CA VAL A 62 8.73 12.45 7.63
C VAL A 62 8.05 13.56 8.44
N VAL A 63 8.80 14.53 8.98
CA VAL A 63 8.25 15.64 9.77
C VAL A 63 7.38 16.54 8.89
N PHE A 64 7.85 16.90 7.70
CA PHE A 64 7.04 17.63 6.71
C PHE A 64 5.84 16.79 6.27
N GLY A 65 6.04 15.48 6.14
CA GLY A 65 4.97 14.52 5.86
C GLY A 65 3.82 14.59 6.86
N VAL A 66 4.14 14.55 8.16
CA VAL A 66 3.16 14.66 9.25
C VAL A 66 2.41 16.00 9.19
N VAL A 67 3.12 17.11 8.95
CA VAL A 67 2.50 18.45 8.83
C VAL A 67 1.53 18.49 7.64
N PHE A 68 1.92 18.01 6.47
CA PHE A 68 1.05 17.97 5.29
C PHE A 68 -0.14 17.02 5.47
N MET A 69 0.05 15.87 6.13
CA MET A 69 -1.06 14.99 6.48
C MET A 69 -2.05 15.66 7.43
N TRP A 70 -1.55 16.38 8.45
CA TRP A 70 -2.41 17.09 9.39
C TRP A 70 -3.19 18.22 8.69
N LEU A 71 -2.51 19.07 7.93
CA LEU A 71 -3.13 20.17 7.20
C LEU A 71 -4.14 19.66 6.16
N GLY A 72 -3.73 18.71 5.31
CA GLY A 72 -4.58 18.15 4.27
C GLY A 72 -5.78 17.38 4.84
N GLY A 73 -5.58 16.62 5.92
CA GLY A 73 -6.63 15.88 6.60
C GLY A 73 -7.64 16.78 7.28
N VAL A 74 -7.19 17.74 8.11
CA VAL A 74 -8.07 18.68 8.80
C VAL A 74 -8.81 19.58 7.81
N ALA A 75 -8.11 20.14 6.81
CA ALA A 75 -8.75 20.94 5.79
C ALA A 75 -9.75 20.13 4.95
N GLY A 76 -9.43 18.87 4.63
CA GLY A 76 -10.34 17.96 3.92
C GLY A 76 -11.63 17.65 4.67
N LEU A 77 -11.61 17.69 6.02
CA LEU A 77 -12.80 17.57 6.86
C LEU A 77 -13.57 18.89 7.02
N ALA A 78 -12.86 20.03 7.00
CA ALA A 78 -13.46 21.34 7.19
C ALA A 78 -14.09 21.93 5.91
N ILE A 79 -13.61 21.53 4.73
CA ILE A 79 -14.10 22.06 3.44
C ILE A 79 -15.45 21.39 3.07
N PRO A 80 -16.49 22.18 2.74
CA PRO A 80 -17.79 21.66 2.33
C PRO A 80 -17.74 20.75 1.10
N GLY A 81 -18.74 19.87 0.98
CA GLY A 81 -18.77 18.81 -0.02
C GLY A 81 -18.76 19.32 -1.47
N GLU A 82 -19.48 20.42 -1.71
CA GLU A 82 -19.65 21.13 -2.96
C GLU A 82 -18.37 21.82 -3.48
N GLU A 83 -17.40 22.11 -2.60
CA GLU A 83 -16.15 22.81 -2.94
C GLU A 83 -15.09 21.85 -3.51
N VAL A 84 -15.45 21.16 -4.61
CA VAL A 84 -14.66 20.04 -5.17
C VAL A 84 -13.23 20.44 -5.53
N GLY A 85 -13.01 21.66 -6.02
CA GLY A 85 -11.68 22.16 -6.36
C GLY A 85 -10.76 22.28 -5.13
N TRP A 86 -11.26 22.84 -4.04
CA TRP A 86 -10.53 22.94 -2.77
C TRP A 86 -10.29 21.58 -2.15
N ARG A 87 -11.30 20.70 -2.17
CA ARG A 87 -11.15 19.30 -1.73
C ARG A 87 -10.06 18.57 -2.52
N ALA A 88 -9.96 18.83 -3.82
CA ALA A 88 -8.92 18.26 -4.67
C ALA A 88 -7.52 18.75 -4.30
N GLY A 89 -7.37 20.05 -4.06
CA GLY A 89 -6.11 20.65 -3.61
C GLY A 89 -5.63 20.07 -2.28
N VAL A 90 -6.48 20.03 -1.26
CA VAL A 90 -6.10 19.50 0.06
C VAL A 90 -5.88 17.99 0.04
N ALA A 91 -6.59 17.25 -0.82
CA ALA A 91 -6.34 15.84 -1.03
C ALA A 91 -4.96 15.60 -1.66
N ALA A 92 -4.51 16.43 -2.60
CA ALA A 92 -3.14 16.37 -3.12
C ALA A 92 -2.10 16.63 -2.02
N VAL A 93 -2.30 17.63 -1.17
CA VAL A 93 -1.43 17.91 -0.02
C VAL A 93 -1.38 16.71 0.93
N PHE A 94 -2.54 16.12 1.24
CA PHE A 94 -2.64 14.92 2.06
C PHE A 94 -1.88 13.74 1.43
N GLY A 95 -1.95 13.59 0.10
CA GLY A 95 -1.21 12.59 -0.66
C GLY A 95 0.30 12.79 -0.60
N VAL A 96 0.77 14.02 -0.80
CA VAL A 96 2.21 14.36 -0.66
C VAL A 96 2.68 14.04 0.76
N GLY A 97 1.92 14.46 1.78
CA GLY A 97 2.24 14.15 3.17
C GLY A 97 2.34 12.66 3.45
N SER A 98 1.35 11.91 2.98
CA SER A 98 1.31 10.44 3.09
C SER A 98 2.52 9.80 2.42
N ALA A 99 2.94 10.29 1.26
CA ALA A 99 4.10 9.77 0.54
C ALA A 99 5.41 9.96 1.31
N LEU A 100 5.62 11.14 1.90
CA LEU A 100 6.79 11.44 2.71
C LEU A 100 6.86 10.57 3.97
N VAL A 101 5.72 10.30 4.61
CA VAL A 101 5.68 9.41 5.78
C VAL A 101 5.93 7.96 5.39
N LEU A 102 5.32 7.49 4.28
CA LEU A 102 5.50 6.13 3.78
C LEU A 102 6.92 5.85 3.29
N ASP A 103 7.66 6.87 2.85
CA ASP A 103 9.07 6.70 2.46
C ASP A 103 9.96 6.27 3.64
N GLU A 104 9.63 6.71 4.86
CA GLU A 104 10.30 6.34 6.11
C GLU A 104 9.58 5.22 6.87
N PHE A 105 8.64 4.51 6.22
CA PHE A 105 7.84 3.47 6.89
C PHE A 105 8.71 2.41 7.60
N ALA A 106 9.83 2.05 7.00
CA ALA A 106 10.75 1.07 7.59
C ALA A 106 11.34 1.55 8.93
N LEU A 107 11.66 2.84 9.05
CA LEU A 107 12.16 3.46 10.27
C LEU A 107 11.06 3.55 11.35
N ILE A 108 9.83 3.89 10.95
CA ILE A 108 8.68 3.95 11.86
C ILE A 108 8.35 2.55 12.43
N LEU A 109 8.38 1.51 11.59
CA LEU A 109 8.09 0.15 12.02
C LEU A 109 9.22 -0.47 12.84
N HIS A 110 10.47 -0.14 12.51
CA HIS A 110 11.65 -0.67 13.15
C HIS A 110 12.49 0.47 13.73
N LEU A 111 12.15 0.90 14.94
CA LEU A 111 12.83 1.94 15.71
C LEU A 111 14.30 1.65 16.08
N LYS A 112 14.89 0.53 15.64
CA LYS A 112 16.31 0.19 15.83
C LYS A 112 17.01 0.11 14.48
N ASP A 113 17.94 1.04 14.26
CA ASP A 113 18.83 1.22 13.09
C ASP A 113 19.80 0.07 12.83
N VAL A 114 19.32 -1.16 12.64
CA VAL A 114 20.20 -2.35 12.50
C VAL A 114 19.96 -3.16 11.21
N TYR A 115 19.25 -2.66 10.20
CA TYR A 115 19.06 -3.44 8.96
C TYR A 115 19.08 -2.60 7.67
N TRP A 116 20.26 -2.09 7.33
CA TRP A 116 20.45 -1.06 6.29
C TRP A 116 20.21 -1.49 4.83
N ALA A 117 20.14 -2.78 4.48
CA ALA A 117 19.94 -3.22 3.08
C ALA A 117 18.47 -3.55 2.72
N GLU A 118 17.61 -3.85 3.70
CA GLU A 118 16.22 -4.29 3.44
C GLU A 118 15.16 -3.18 3.63
N GLN A 119 15.51 -2.08 4.31
CA GLN A 119 14.57 -1.01 4.70
C GLN A 119 14.01 -0.22 3.51
N GLY A 120 14.86 0.15 2.53
CA GLY A 120 14.40 0.87 1.34
C GLY A 120 13.36 0.09 0.53
N ARG A 121 13.46 -1.24 0.54
CA ARG A 121 12.51 -2.16 -0.11
C ARG A 121 11.17 -2.23 0.63
N LEU A 122 11.18 -2.17 1.96
CA LEU A 122 9.95 -2.21 2.76
C LEU A 122 9.10 -0.94 2.55
N SER A 123 9.71 0.24 2.55
CA SER A 123 9.01 1.50 2.26
C SER A 123 8.42 1.51 0.85
N VAL A 124 9.16 1.03 -0.16
CA VAL A 124 8.66 0.89 -1.53
C VAL A 124 7.51 -0.12 -1.61
N ASP A 125 7.58 -1.24 -0.88
CA ASP A 125 6.51 -2.22 -0.80
C ASP A 125 5.22 -1.61 -0.25
N MET A 126 5.33 -0.82 0.82
CA MET A 126 4.18 -0.11 1.39
C MET A 126 3.62 0.96 0.46
N MET A 127 4.49 1.68 -0.27
CA MET A 127 4.06 2.62 -1.29
C MET A 127 3.23 1.92 -2.38
N PHE A 128 3.69 0.76 -2.89
CA PHE A 128 2.91 0.00 -3.86
C PHE A 128 1.56 -0.48 -3.32
N VAL A 129 1.48 -0.87 -2.04
CA VAL A 129 0.21 -1.22 -1.40
C VAL A 129 -0.74 -0.03 -1.35
N ALA A 130 -0.26 1.13 -0.88
CA ALA A 130 -1.05 2.36 -0.82
C ALA A 130 -1.58 2.77 -2.21
N LEU A 131 -0.69 2.82 -3.21
CA LEU A 131 -1.07 3.14 -4.60
C LEU A 131 -2.03 2.10 -5.19
N SER A 132 -1.88 0.82 -4.86
CA SER A 132 -2.80 -0.21 -5.35
C SER A 132 -4.20 -0.03 -4.78
N VAL A 133 -4.32 0.23 -3.48
CA VAL A 133 -5.61 0.49 -2.81
C VAL A 133 -6.27 1.72 -3.40
N THR A 134 -5.56 2.84 -3.45
CA THR A 134 -6.10 4.09 -3.99
C THR A 134 -6.41 3.97 -5.48
N GLY A 135 -5.57 3.27 -6.25
CA GLY A 135 -5.80 3.00 -7.67
C GLY A 135 -7.05 2.16 -7.92
N MET A 136 -7.31 1.13 -7.10
CA MET A 136 -8.54 0.34 -7.18
C MET A 136 -9.77 1.20 -6.89
N LEU A 137 -9.72 2.04 -5.84
CA LEU A 137 -10.79 2.99 -5.53
C LEU A 137 -11.03 3.99 -6.68
N LEU A 138 -9.96 4.45 -7.35
CA LEU A 138 -10.05 5.33 -8.52
C LEU A 138 -10.69 4.66 -9.73
N LEU A 139 -10.43 3.38 -9.94
CA LEU A 139 -11.10 2.57 -10.95
C LEU A 139 -12.58 2.33 -10.62
N GLY A 140 -13.04 2.77 -9.44
CA GLY A 140 -14.41 2.58 -8.97
C GLY A 140 -14.65 1.25 -8.29
N LEU A 141 -13.61 0.46 -8.05
CA LEU A 141 -13.72 -0.77 -7.27
C LEU A 141 -13.93 -0.38 -5.81
N ARG A 142 -15.02 -0.87 -5.23
CA ARG A 142 -15.31 -0.72 -3.81
C ARG A 142 -14.98 -2.04 -3.11
N PRO A 143 -14.45 -1.99 -1.88
CA PRO A 143 -14.38 -3.17 -1.03
C PRO A 143 -15.76 -3.82 -0.91
N ALA A 144 -15.85 -5.13 -1.14
CA ALA A 144 -17.11 -5.88 -1.02
C ALA A 144 -17.80 -5.63 0.33
N LEU A 145 -17.00 -5.50 1.39
CA LEU A 145 -17.43 -5.12 2.73
C LEU A 145 -18.28 -3.85 2.77
N ILE A 146 -17.91 -2.82 2.01
CA ILE A 146 -18.64 -1.54 2.02
C ILE A 146 -19.99 -1.71 1.33
N ASP A 147 -20.02 -2.42 0.20
CA ASP A 147 -21.24 -2.63 -0.56
C ASP A 147 -22.28 -3.41 0.27
N ASP A 148 -21.85 -4.47 0.97
CA ASP A 148 -22.69 -5.25 1.88
C ASP A 148 -23.26 -4.41 3.04
N LEU A 149 -22.42 -3.54 3.63
CA LEU A 149 -22.83 -2.63 4.71
C LEU A 149 -23.84 -1.61 4.21
N THR A 150 -23.60 -0.97 3.06
CA THR A 150 -24.52 0.02 2.50
C THR A 150 -25.85 -0.57 2.10
N GLY A 151 -25.87 -1.77 1.48
CA GLY A 151 -27.12 -2.44 1.11
C GLY A 151 -27.98 -2.80 2.32
N SER A 152 -27.36 -3.22 3.44
CA SER A 152 -28.10 -3.52 4.67
C SER A 152 -28.70 -2.28 5.34
N ALA A 153 -28.01 -1.16 5.26
CA ALA A 153 -28.49 0.10 5.82
C ALA A 153 -29.71 0.62 5.07
N GLU A 154 -29.80 0.35 3.76
CA GLU A 154 -30.94 0.72 2.91
C GLU A 154 -32.16 -0.21 3.13
N ASP A 155 -31.94 -1.51 3.32
CA ASP A 155 -33.01 -2.50 3.58
C ASP A 155 -33.64 -2.30 4.98
N GLY A 156 -32.80 -2.06 6.00
CA GLY A 156 -33.25 -1.78 7.36
C GLY A 156 -33.92 -2.94 8.09
N SER A 157 -34.16 -4.09 7.43
CA SER A 157 -34.73 -5.27 8.07
C SER A 157 -33.73 -5.94 9.03
N PRO A 158 -34.17 -6.46 10.19
CA PRO A 158 -33.29 -7.19 11.12
C PRO A 158 -32.60 -8.40 10.48
N GLN A 159 -33.25 -9.01 9.48
CA GLN A 159 -32.71 -10.14 8.72
C GLN A 159 -31.58 -9.71 7.80
N ALA A 160 -31.74 -8.60 7.06
CA ALA A 160 -30.68 -8.05 6.22
C ALA A 160 -29.46 -7.64 7.05
N VAL A 161 -29.68 -7.00 8.20
CA VAL A 161 -28.61 -6.64 9.14
C VAL A 161 -27.84 -7.90 9.59
N LEU A 162 -28.54 -8.96 10.01
CA LEU A 162 -27.90 -10.20 10.43
C LEU A 162 -27.11 -10.87 9.30
N ILE A 163 -27.66 -10.93 8.09
CA ILE A 163 -27.01 -11.50 6.90
C ILE A 163 -25.73 -10.72 6.58
N THR A 164 -25.80 -9.39 6.55
CA THR A 164 -24.65 -8.54 6.26
C THR A 164 -23.56 -8.67 7.31
N TRP A 165 -23.89 -8.60 8.61
CA TRP A 165 -22.87 -8.80 9.66
C TRP A 165 -22.22 -10.18 9.56
N THR A 166 -22.99 -11.21 9.19
CA THR A 166 -22.45 -12.55 8.97
C THR A 166 -21.49 -12.58 7.78
N ALA A 167 -21.87 -11.98 6.64
CA ALA A 167 -21.03 -11.88 5.46
C ALA A 167 -19.73 -11.10 5.75
N VAL A 168 -19.84 -9.94 6.39
CA VAL A 168 -18.73 -9.11 6.86
C VAL A 168 -17.74 -9.92 7.71
N LEU A 169 -18.23 -10.68 8.69
CA LEU A 169 -17.38 -11.48 9.57
C LEU A 169 -16.69 -12.62 8.82
N ILE A 170 -17.39 -13.27 7.88
CA ILE A 170 -16.81 -14.32 7.04
C ILE A 170 -15.70 -13.74 6.16
N ASP A 171 -15.95 -12.62 5.49
CA ASP A 171 -14.96 -11.97 4.62
C ASP A 171 -13.75 -11.51 5.41
N LEU A 172 -13.97 -10.89 6.58
CA LEU A 172 -12.88 -10.50 7.48
C LEU A 172 -12.06 -11.72 7.91
N ALA A 173 -12.70 -12.83 8.28
CA ALA A 173 -12.01 -14.06 8.65
C ALA A 173 -11.18 -14.62 7.48
N ILE A 174 -11.72 -14.61 6.26
CA ILE A 174 -11.03 -15.08 5.05
C ILE A 174 -9.81 -14.19 4.73
N VAL A 175 -9.97 -12.87 4.85
CA VAL A 175 -8.89 -11.89 4.68
C VAL A 175 -7.79 -12.14 5.71
N VAL A 176 -8.14 -12.25 7.00
CA VAL A 176 -7.19 -12.55 8.08
C VAL A 176 -6.44 -13.86 7.82
N ILE A 177 -7.14 -14.93 7.44
CA ILE A 177 -6.51 -16.21 7.08
C ILE A 177 -5.53 -16.04 5.91
N THR A 178 -5.91 -15.28 4.88
CA THR A 178 -5.07 -15.04 3.70
C THR A 178 -3.81 -14.24 4.05
N LEU A 179 -3.95 -13.25 4.93
CA LEU A 179 -2.83 -12.45 5.46
C LEU A 179 -1.91 -13.29 6.36
N LEU A 180 -2.46 -14.09 7.28
CA LEU A 180 -1.69 -15.02 8.13
C LEU A 180 -0.92 -16.07 7.32
N LYS A 181 -1.42 -16.39 6.12
CA LYS A 181 -0.74 -17.24 5.14
C LYS A 181 0.36 -16.52 4.35
N GLY A 182 0.58 -15.24 4.61
CA GLY A 182 1.60 -14.39 4.01
C GLY A 182 1.23 -13.87 2.62
N LYS A 183 -0.05 -13.94 2.20
CA LYS A 183 -0.49 -13.61 0.84
C LYS A 183 -1.10 -12.21 0.75
N ILE A 184 -0.31 -11.20 1.12
CA ILE A 184 -0.73 -9.79 1.18
C ILE A 184 -1.47 -9.35 -0.08
N TRP A 185 -0.87 -9.54 -1.26
CA TRP A 185 -1.49 -9.18 -2.55
C TRP A 185 -2.80 -9.91 -2.84
N THR A 186 -2.90 -11.19 -2.51
CA THR A 186 -4.15 -11.95 -2.72
C THR A 186 -5.26 -11.49 -1.78
N GLY A 187 -4.92 -11.16 -0.53
CA GLY A 187 -5.86 -10.56 0.41
C GLY A 187 -6.31 -9.17 -0.05
N LEU A 188 -5.35 -8.36 -0.51
CA LEU A 188 -5.60 -6.99 -0.97
C LEU A 188 -6.53 -6.96 -2.19
N PHE A 189 -6.15 -7.60 -3.30
CA PHE A 189 -6.99 -7.62 -4.51
C PHE A 189 -8.31 -8.35 -4.27
N GLY A 190 -8.29 -9.37 -3.41
CA GLY A 190 -9.47 -10.13 -3.06
C GLY A 190 -10.54 -9.31 -2.34
N LEU A 191 -10.17 -8.24 -1.63
CA LEU A 191 -11.11 -7.32 -0.99
C LEU A 191 -11.92 -6.50 -2.01
N PHE A 192 -11.32 -6.19 -3.17
CA PHE A 192 -11.90 -5.34 -4.22
C PHE A 192 -12.52 -6.14 -5.38
N VAL A 193 -12.12 -7.41 -5.56
CA VAL A 193 -12.63 -8.30 -6.61
C VAL A 193 -13.05 -9.61 -5.93
N PRO A 194 -14.27 -9.66 -5.36
CA PRO A 194 -14.66 -10.75 -4.48
C PRO A 194 -14.86 -12.07 -5.24
N ILE A 195 -14.66 -13.14 -4.46
CA ILE A 195 -15.00 -14.56 -4.68
C ILE A 195 -13.87 -15.50 -5.16
N PRO A 196 -13.28 -15.45 -6.37
CA PRO A 196 -12.29 -16.47 -6.74
C PRO A 196 -10.93 -16.26 -6.03
N LEU A 197 -10.48 -15.01 -5.86
CA LEU A 197 -9.12 -14.74 -5.37
C LEU A 197 -8.97 -14.97 -3.87
N LEU A 198 -9.91 -14.50 -3.05
CA LEU A 198 -9.88 -14.68 -1.60
C LEU A 198 -10.02 -16.16 -1.21
N VAL A 199 -10.96 -16.87 -1.80
CA VAL A 199 -11.18 -18.30 -1.54
C VAL A 199 -9.95 -19.11 -1.97
N VAL A 200 -9.39 -18.83 -3.15
CA VAL A 200 -8.15 -19.48 -3.60
C VAL A 200 -6.97 -19.13 -2.67
N GLY A 201 -6.89 -17.88 -2.21
CA GLY A 201 -5.93 -17.41 -1.20
C GLY A 201 -6.03 -18.17 0.12
N ALA A 202 -7.25 -18.35 0.62
CA ALA A 202 -7.56 -19.02 1.87
C ALA A 202 -7.46 -20.54 1.78
N ILE A 203 -7.72 -21.18 0.63
CA ILE A 203 -7.60 -22.64 0.48
C ILE A 203 -6.15 -23.06 0.21
N ARG A 204 -5.43 -22.34 -0.66
CA ARG A 204 -4.07 -22.73 -1.07
C ARG A 204 -3.09 -22.70 0.10
N LEU A 205 -2.01 -23.50 -0.01
CA LEU A 205 -0.93 -23.58 0.98
C LEU A 205 -0.40 -22.19 1.37
N ALA A 206 -0.15 -22.01 2.67
CA ALA A 206 0.54 -20.87 3.24
C ALA A 206 1.98 -20.75 2.75
N ARG A 207 2.52 -19.52 2.76
CA ARG A 207 3.91 -19.26 2.39
C ARG A 207 4.88 -19.82 3.44
N PRO A 208 6.05 -20.34 3.03
CA PRO A 208 7.11 -20.72 3.97
C PRO A 208 7.44 -19.54 4.89
N GLY A 209 7.58 -19.79 6.19
CA GLY A 209 7.90 -18.74 7.16
C GLY A 209 6.75 -17.84 7.59
N SER A 210 5.54 -17.94 7.00
CA SER A 210 4.36 -17.20 7.48
C SER A 210 3.89 -17.66 8.87
N PRO A 211 3.18 -16.82 9.66
CA PRO A 211 2.60 -17.23 10.94
C PRO A 211 1.78 -18.52 10.83
N TRP A 212 0.96 -18.65 9.78
CA TRP A 212 0.19 -19.86 9.52
C TRP A 212 1.07 -21.09 9.28
N ALA A 213 2.15 -20.95 8.50
CA ALA A 213 3.07 -22.06 8.26
C ALA A 213 3.80 -22.49 9.54
N ARG A 214 4.26 -21.53 10.37
CA ARG A 214 4.91 -21.84 11.65
C ARG A 214 3.97 -22.54 12.62
N TRP A 215 2.72 -22.11 12.67
CA TRP A 215 1.71 -22.71 13.54
C TRP A 215 1.23 -24.08 13.04
N ARG A 216 0.92 -24.21 11.74
CA ARG A 216 0.22 -25.37 11.18
C ARG A 216 1.12 -26.43 10.52
N TYR A 217 2.32 -26.05 10.07
CA TYR A 217 3.27 -26.93 9.39
C TYR A 217 4.45 -27.27 10.30
N LYS A 218 4.16 -27.70 11.53
CA LYS A 218 5.18 -28.10 12.48
C LYS A 218 6.01 -29.28 11.94
N PRO A 219 7.36 -29.27 12.06
CA PRO A 219 8.24 -30.32 11.53
C PRO A 219 8.11 -31.66 12.25
N ASP A 220 7.64 -31.63 13.50
CA ASP A 220 7.34 -32.79 14.35
C ASP A 220 6.33 -33.77 13.75
N ARG A 221 5.50 -33.33 12.79
CA ARG A 221 4.49 -34.16 12.13
C ARG A 221 4.86 -34.46 10.69
N PRO A 222 4.80 -35.73 10.23
CA PRO A 222 5.11 -36.10 8.84
C PRO A 222 4.25 -35.33 7.82
N ARG A 223 2.96 -35.11 8.15
CA ARG A 223 2.04 -34.32 7.32
C ARG A 223 2.42 -32.83 7.27
N GLY A 224 2.96 -32.28 8.36
CA GLY A 224 3.43 -30.90 8.44
C GLY A 224 4.67 -30.69 7.58
N LEU A 225 5.65 -31.58 7.71
CA LEU A 225 6.89 -31.58 6.92
C LEU A 225 6.60 -31.67 5.40
N ARG A 226 5.72 -32.59 4.97
CA ARG A 226 5.29 -32.71 3.56
C ARG A 226 4.60 -31.44 3.03
N LYS A 227 3.84 -30.73 3.85
CA LYS A 227 3.18 -29.47 3.46
C LYS A 227 4.21 -28.34 3.35
N LEU A 228 5.17 -28.27 4.27
CA LEU A 228 6.25 -27.28 4.24
C LEU A 228 7.16 -27.47 3.03
N ALA A 229 7.56 -28.71 2.71
CA ALA A 229 8.37 -29.02 1.54
C ALA A 229 7.68 -28.59 0.23
N ARG A 230 6.39 -28.91 0.07
CA ARG A 230 5.58 -28.47 -1.08
C ARG A 230 5.45 -26.94 -1.16
N ALA A 231 5.29 -26.27 -0.01
CA ALA A 231 5.24 -24.81 0.03
C ALA A 231 6.58 -24.19 -0.41
N ARG A 232 7.71 -24.73 0.05
CA ARG A 232 9.06 -24.27 -0.36
C ARG A 232 9.31 -24.44 -1.86
N TRP A 233 8.99 -25.61 -2.40
CA TRP A 233 9.14 -25.87 -3.83
C TRP A 233 8.33 -24.89 -4.69
N ARG A 234 7.08 -24.61 -4.30
CA ARG A 234 6.24 -23.63 -5.01
C ARG A 234 6.79 -22.21 -4.93
N GLU A 235 7.26 -21.80 -3.76
CA GLU A 235 7.85 -20.48 -3.56
C GLU A 235 9.08 -20.30 -4.47
N GLN A 236 9.96 -21.30 -4.52
CA GLN A 236 11.15 -21.31 -5.38
C GLN A 236 10.79 -21.28 -6.87
N ARG A 237 9.86 -22.12 -7.32
CA ARG A 237 9.58 -22.27 -8.76
C ARG A 237 8.73 -21.16 -9.36
N LEU A 238 7.70 -20.72 -8.63
CA LEU A 238 6.71 -19.79 -9.18
C LEU A 238 6.98 -18.35 -8.76
N ARG A 239 7.43 -18.14 -7.52
CA ARG A 239 7.46 -16.80 -6.93
C ARG A 239 8.84 -16.16 -6.93
N GLN A 240 9.92 -16.90 -6.70
CA GLN A 240 11.26 -16.31 -6.75
C GLN A 240 11.56 -15.58 -8.06
N PRO A 241 11.18 -16.07 -9.26
CA PRO A 241 11.40 -15.32 -10.50
C PRO A 241 10.69 -13.97 -10.51
N VAL A 242 9.40 -13.95 -10.12
CA VAL A 242 8.61 -12.72 -10.03
C VAL A 242 9.15 -11.79 -8.95
N ALA A 243 9.59 -12.33 -7.81
CA ALA A 243 10.20 -11.56 -6.75
C ALA A 243 11.52 -10.91 -7.19
N ARG A 244 12.36 -11.63 -7.95
CA ARG A 244 13.60 -11.08 -8.54
C ARG A 244 13.30 -9.99 -9.56
N ALA A 245 12.31 -10.21 -10.44
CA ALA A 245 11.87 -9.20 -11.40
C ALA A 245 11.34 -7.95 -10.68
N LYS A 246 10.55 -8.12 -9.62
CA LYS A 246 10.08 -7.02 -8.77
C LYS A 246 11.25 -6.27 -8.14
N VAL A 247 12.20 -6.97 -7.52
CA VAL A 247 13.38 -6.36 -6.90
C VAL A 247 14.17 -5.57 -7.93
N TRP A 248 14.36 -6.11 -9.14
CA TRP A 248 15.02 -5.40 -10.23
C TRP A 248 14.31 -4.09 -10.61
N VAL A 249 12.97 -4.11 -10.74
CA VAL A 249 12.19 -2.88 -10.97
C VAL A 249 12.34 -1.90 -9.79
N GLN A 250 12.31 -2.41 -8.56
CA GLN A 250 12.47 -1.58 -7.37
C GLN A 250 13.86 -0.93 -7.34
N GLU A 251 14.92 -1.66 -7.62
CA GLU A 251 16.29 -1.14 -7.69
C GLU A 251 16.46 -0.09 -8.80
N LEU A 252 15.74 -0.25 -9.92
CA LEU A 252 15.69 0.78 -10.96
C LEU A 252 15.10 2.09 -10.41
N VAL A 253 13.98 1.99 -9.68
CA VAL A 253 13.26 3.14 -9.11
C VAL A 253 13.96 3.73 -7.87
N SER A 254 14.60 2.91 -7.03
CA SER A 254 15.13 3.30 -5.71
C SER A 254 16.66 3.28 -5.57
N GLY A 255 17.39 2.70 -6.52
CA GLY A 255 18.85 2.58 -6.51
C GLY A 255 19.28 1.22 -5.98
N ARG A 256 20.51 0.78 -6.31
CA ARG A 256 21.06 -0.46 -5.74
C ARG A 256 21.31 -0.26 -4.25
N HIS A 257 20.73 -1.13 -3.42
CA HIS A 257 20.89 -1.09 -1.96
C HIS A 257 22.13 -1.87 -1.49
N ASP A 258 22.78 -2.62 -2.39
CA ASP A 258 23.89 -3.54 -2.09
C ASP A 258 25.28 -2.96 -2.42
N ALA A 259 25.40 -1.65 -2.66
CA ALA A 259 26.71 -1.04 -2.85
C ALA A 259 27.41 -0.88 -1.49
N VAL A 260 28.18 -1.90 -1.10
CA VAL A 260 29.24 -1.76 -0.10
C VAL A 260 30.09 -0.54 -0.50
N PRO A 261 30.35 0.43 0.39
CA PRO A 261 31.26 1.53 0.09
C PRO A 261 32.59 0.93 -0.38
N ARG A 262 33.07 1.34 -1.55
CA ARG A 262 34.46 1.09 -1.89
C ARG A 262 35.27 2.07 -1.06
N ASP A 263 36.06 1.52 -0.14
CA ASP A 263 37.11 2.23 0.60
C ASP A 263 38.05 2.98 -0.35
#